data_AF-A0ABD4TJZ3-F1
#
_entry.id   AF-A0ABD4TJZ3-F1
#
_cell.length_a   1.000
_cell.length_b   1.000
_cell.length_c   1.000
_cell.angle_alpha   90.00
_cell.angle_beta   90.00
_cell.angle_gamma   90.00
#
_symmetry.space_group_name_H-M   'P 1'
#
loop_
_entity.id
_entity.type
_entity.pdbx_description
1 polymer ?
#
loop_
_entity_poly.entity_id
_entity_poly.type
_entity_poly.pdbx_seq_one_letter_code
_entity_poly.pdbx_strand_id
1 'polypeptide(L)'
;MSENELDIELNEPLVPVEEYLAAGVHIGTQQKSNEMMNFIYRVRGDGLYIIDIRKTDERIKQAAKFLSGFDAPKILAVTSRQYGQYPARKFSEVVGAMAATGRFIPGMLTNPALNETSLNKYIEPDVVIVTDPIGDAQVIREAVQSGIPTIALCDTNNSLRNIDLVIPTNNKGRKALSMVYYLLAKEMLRIRGITMSLTPEDFETDI
;
A
#
# COMPACT_ATOMS: atom_id res chain seq x y z
N MET A 1 -7.93 -5.75 -33.57
CA MET A 1 -7.91 -4.39 -33.02
C MET A 1 -9.35 -4.03 -32.70
N SER A 2 -9.81 -4.33 -31.49
CA SER A 2 -11.19 -4.05 -31.07
C SER A 2 -11.17 -2.83 -30.17
N GLU A 3 -11.69 -1.74 -30.70
CA GLU A 3 -12.04 -0.49 -30.04
C GLU A 3 -12.97 -0.75 -28.85
N ASN A 4 -12.51 -0.41 -27.64
CA ASN A 4 -13.25 -0.02 -26.43
C ASN A 4 -12.33 -0.15 -25.19
N GLU A 5 -11.17 0.49 -25.25
CA GLU A 5 -10.32 0.71 -24.08
C GLU A 5 -10.45 2.17 -23.62
N LEU A 6 -11.24 2.34 -22.56
CA LEU A 6 -11.18 3.44 -21.58
C LEU A 6 -11.63 4.85 -22.01
N ASP A 7 -12.94 5.07 -22.08
CA ASP A 7 -13.50 6.36 -21.64
C ASP A 7 -13.68 6.32 -20.12
N ILE A 8 -12.55 6.48 -19.40
CA ILE A 8 -12.54 6.69 -17.96
C ILE A 8 -12.34 8.17 -17.68
N GLU A 9 -13.43 8.94 -17.63
CA GLU A 9 -13.41 10.28 -17.03
C GLU A 9 -13.15 10.15 -15.52
N LEU A 10 -11.94 10.52 -15.10
CA LEU A 10 -11.57 10.70 -13.71
C LEU A 10 -11.67 12.19 -13.37
N ASN A 11 -12.34 12.52 -12.27
CA ASN A 11 -12.25 13.85 -11.69
C ASN A 11 -10.84 14.02 -11.06
N GLU A 12 -9.98 14.78 -11.74
CA GLU A 12 -8.60 15.12 -11.33
C GLU A 12 -7.78 13.94 -10.82
N PRO A 13 -7.36 12.99 -11.69
CA PRO A 13 -6.55 11.86 -11.25
C PRO A 13 -5.15 12.29 -10.78
N LEU A 14 -4.55 11.55 -9.84
CA LEU A 14 -3.19 11.87 -9.35
C LEU A 14 -2.13 11.77 -10.45
N VAL A 15 -2.36 10.86 -11.40
CA VAL A 15 -1.56 10.60 -12.60
C VAL A 15 -2.49 10.19 -13.75
N PRO A 16 -2.06 10.34 -15.01
CA PRO A 16 -2.79 9.81 -16.16
C PRO A 16 -3.12 8.32 -16.02
N VAL A 17 -4.26 7.90 -16.59
CA VAL A 17 -4.74 6.50 -16.49
C VAL A 17 -3.75 5.53 -17.12
N GLU A 18 -3.08 5.98 -18.17
CA GLU A 18 -2.06 5.25 -18.90
C GLU A 18 -0.91 4.83 -17.98
N GLU A 19 -0.52 5.66 -17.01
CA GLU A 19 0.53 5.33 -16.05
C GLU A 19 0.09 4.23 -15.08
N TYR A 20 -1.15 4.29 -14.57
CA TYR A 20 -1.71 3.20 -13.75
C TYR A 20 -1.82 1.87 -14.51
N LEU A 21 -2.18 1.95 -15.81
CA LEU A 21 -2.25 0.78 -16.68
C LEU A 21 -0.85 0.20 -16.95
N ALA A 22 0.13 1.05 -17.27
CA ALA A 22 1.52 0.66 -17.54
C ALA A 22 2.19 0.03 -16.30
N ALA A 23 1.89 0.53 -15.10
CA ALA A 23 2.36 -0.03 -13.84
C ALA A 23 1.68 -1.37 -13.48
N GLY A 24 0.56 -1.71 -14.12
CA GLY A 24 -0.18 -2.95 -13.86
C GLY A 24 -0.95 -2.97 -12.53
N VAL A 25 -1.32 -1.79 -12.01
CA VAL A 25 -2.04 -1.62 -10.74
C VAL A 25 -3.42 -2.29 -10.76
N HIS A 26 -4.05 -2.32 -11.94
CA HIS A 26 -5.39 -2.87 -12.18
C HIS A 26 -5.43 -4.40 -12.29
N ILE A 27 -4.27 -5.07 -12.42
CA ILE A 27 -4.20 -6.51 -12.67
C ILE A 27 -4.28 -7.24 -11.33
N GLY A 28 -5.45 -7.84 -11.03
CA GLY A 28 -5.63 -8.68 -9.86
C GLY A 28 -5.30 -10.14 -10.10
N THR A 29 -5.78 -11.02 -9.22
CA THR A 29 -5.55 -12.47 -9.31
C THR A 29 -6.73 -13.20 -9.96
N GLN A 30 -6.65 -14.54 -10.07
CA GLN A 30 -7.78 -15.40 -10.45
C GLN A 30 -8.73 -15.70 -9.29
N GLN A 31 -8.33 -15.38 -8.05
CA GLN A 31 -9.14 -15.60 -6.86
C GLN A 31 -9.79 -14.28 -6.43
N LYS A 32 -11.01 -14.37 -5.91
CA LYS A 32 -11.71 -13.22 -5.34
C LYS A 32 -12.23 -13.51 -3.94
N SER A 33 -12.14 -12.51 -3.08
CA SER A 33 -12.84 -12.45 -1.81
C SER A 33 -14.17 -11.73 -1.97
N ASN A 34 -15.18 -12.10 -1.17
CA ASN A 34 -16.49 -11.44 -1.21
C ASN A 34 -16.40 -9.95 -0.85
N GLU A 35 -15.52 -9.61 0.09
CA GLU A 35 -15.29 -8.24 0.57
C GLU A 35 -14.67 -7.34 -0.52
N MET A 36 -13.85 -7.91 -1.41
CA MET A 36 -13.19 -7.20 -2.49
C MET A 36 -14.06 -7.01 -3.74
N MET A 37 -15.26 -7.62 -3.79
CA MET A 37 -16.14 -7.53 -4.98
C MET A 37 -16.50 -6.09 -5.35
N ASN A 38 -16.60 -5.20 -4.36
CA ASN A 38 -16.90 -3.79 -4.58
C ASN A 38 -15.78 -3.06 -5.33
N PHE A 39 -14.54 -3.56 -5.35
CA PHE A 39 -13.40 -2.92 -6.02
C PHE A 39 -13.07 -3.53 -7.39
N ILE A 40 -13.76 -4.60 -7.77
CA ILE A 40 -13.55 -5.30 -9.04
C ILE A 40 -14.44 -4.66 -10.10
N TYR A 41 -13.85 -4.27 -11.22
CA TYR A 41 -14.57 -3.71 -12.37
C TYR A 41 -15.11 -4.82 -13.27
N ARG A 42 -14.26 -5.72 -13.75
CA ARG A 42 -14.63 -6.83 -14.64
C ARG A 42 -13.65 -7.99 -14.56
N VAL A 43 -13.98 -9.11 -15.20
CA VAL A 43 -13.08 -10.25 -15.39
C VAL A 43 -12.55 -10.23 -16.82
N ARG A 44 -11.24 -10.43 -17.00
CA ARG A 44 -10.61 -10.61 -18.32
C ARG A 44 -10.91 -12.01 -18.86
N GLY A 45 -10.80 -12.22 -20.18
CA GLY A 45 -10.93 -13.54 -20.79
C GLY A 45 -10.00 -14.61 -20.20
N ASP A 46 -8.84 -14.22 -19.68
CA ASP A 46 -7.86 -15.11 -19.02
C ASP A 46 -8.26 -15.51 -17.58
N GLY A 47 -9.39 -15.03 -17.07
CA GLY A 47 -9.86 -15.28 -15.71
C GLY A 47 -9.25 -14.39 -14.63
N LEU A 48 -8.42 -13.42 -15.00
CA LEU A 48 -7.90 -12.41 -14.06
C LEU A 48 -8.96 -11.34 -13.77
N TYR A 49 -9.14 -11.02 -12.50
CA TYR A 49 -9.99 -9.92 -12.07
C TYR A 49 -9.29 -8.57 -12.30
N ILE A 50 -10.01 -7.62 -12.86
CA ILE A 50 -9.54 -6.25 -13.08
C ILE A 50 -10.06 -5.36 -11.96
N ILE A 51 -9.16 -4.70 -11.24
CA ILE A 51 -9.47 -3.73 -10.18
C ILE A 51 -9.84 -2.38 -10.83
N ASP A 52 -10.82 -1.70 -10.25
CA ASP A 52 -11.24 -0.37 -10.66
C ASP A 52 -10.22 0.70 -10.22
N ILE A 53 -9.50 1.27 -11.19
CA ILE A 53 -8.48 2.31 -10.98
C ILE A 53 -9.08 3.57 -10.33
N ARG A 54 -10.35 3.88 -10.61
CA ARG A 54 -11.01 5.07 -10.03
C ARG A 54 -11.08 4.95 -8.52
N LYS A 55 -11.48 3.76 -8.04
CA LYS A 55 -11.54 3.46 -6.60
C LYS A 55 -10.15 3.41 -6.00
N THR A 56 -9.14 2.92 -6.73
CA THR A 56 -7.74 2.96 -6.28
C THR A 56 -7.28 4.40 -6.06
N ASP A 57 -7.48 5.30 -7.03
CA ASP A 57 -7.08 6.71 -6.94
C ASP A 57 -7.78 7.44 -5.78
N GLU A 58 -9.10 7.25 -5.63
CA GLU A 58 -9.86 7.79 -4.50
C GLU A 58 -9.33 7.30 -3.15
N ARG A 59 -9.00 6.01 -3.04
CA ARG A 59 -8.48 5.41 -1.81
C ARG A 59 -7.06 5.86 -1.50
N ILE A 60 -6.22 6.08 -2.52
CA ILE A 60 -4.88 6.65 -2.34
C ILE A 60 -5.00 8.08 -1.79
N LYS A 61 -5.87 8.93 -2.35
CA LYS A 61 -6.13 10.29 -1.86
C LYS A 61 -6.62 10.28 -0.40
N GLN A 62 -7.56 9.39 -0.08
CA GLN A 62 -8.06 9.24 1.30
C GLN A 62 -6.97 8.78 2.27
N ALA A 63 -6.14 7.82 1.86
CA ALA A 63 -5.05 7.31 2.68
C ALA A 63 -3.97 8.37 2.89
N ALA A 64 -3.56 9.09 1.85
CA ALA A 64 -2.60 10.17 1.97
C ALA A 64 -3.10 11.30 2.87
N LYS A 65 -4.37 11.68 2.76
CA LYS A 65 -5.00 12.65 3.67
C LYS A 65 -5.01 12.16 5.10
N PHE A 66 -5.36 10.90 5.35
CA PHE A 66 -5.33 10.31 6.67
C PHE A 66 -3.91 10.29 7.26
N LEU A 67 -2.92 9.84 6.49
CA LEU A 67 -1.52 9.78 6.89
C LEU A 67 -0.92 11.18 7.16
N SER A 68 -1.36 12.19 6.43
CA SER A 68 -0.87 13.57 6.61
C SER A 68 -1.15 14.15 7.99
N GLY A 69 -2.18 13.64 8.69
CA GLY A 69 -2.55 14.06 10.04
C GLY A 69 -1.67 13.49 11.16
N PHE A 70 -0.81 12.51 10.85
CA PHE A 70 0.10 11.90 11.83
C PHE A 70 1.52 12.44 11.71
N ASP A 71 2.29 12.33 12.78
CA ASP A 71 3.72 12.63 12.78
C ASP A 71 4.48 11.61 11.94
N ALA A 72 5.40 12.08 11.08
CA ALA A 72 6.21 11.22 10.22
C ALA A 72 6.85 10.01 10.93
N PRO A 73 7.60 10.18 12.03
CA PRO A 73 8.30 9.06 12.69
C PRO A 73 7.35 8.06 13.37
N LYS A 74 6.05 8.34 13.45
CA LYS A 74 5.05 7.45 14.04
C LYS A 74 4.27 6.64 13.01
N ILE A 75 4.55 6.82 11.73
CA ILE A 75 4.00 6.01 10.65
C ILE A 75 4.91 4.80 10.47
N LEU A 76 4.37 3.59 10.49
CA LEU A 76 5.12 2.36 10.25
C LEU A 76 4.67 1.70 8.94
N ALA A 77 5.56 1.63 7.95
CA ALA A 77 5.35 0.83 6.75
C ALA A 77 5.94 -0.58 6.95
N VAL A 78 5.11 -1.61 6.80
CA VAL A 78 5.52 -3.01 7.00
C VAL A 78 5.31 -3.83 5.73
N THR A 79 6.30 -4.65 5.42
CA THR A 79 6.24 -5.53 4.25
C THR A 79 7.13 -6.76 4.42
N SER A 80 6.54 -7.94 4.30
CA SER A 80 7.29 -9.19 4.19
C SER A 80 7.66 -9.55 2.75
N ARG A 81 6.99 -8.95 1.76
CA ARG A 81 7.17 -9.27 0.34
C ARG A 81 8.44 -8.65 -0.22
N GLN A 82 9.25 -9.45 -0.93
CA GLN A 82 10.52 -9.01 -1.52
C GLN A 82 10.37 -7.74 -2.40
N TYR A 83 9.41 -7.72 -3.32
CA TYR A 83 9.16 -6.56 -4.19
C TYR A 83 8.60 -5.34 -3.45
N GLY A 84 8.02 -5.51 -2.26
CA GLY A 84 7.52 -4.42 -1.44
C GLY A 84 8.59 -3.78 -0.54
N GLN A 85 9.69 -4.48 -0.25
CA GLN A 85 10.71 -4.02 0.69
C GLN A 85 11.36 -2.69 0.27
N TYR A 86 11.72 -2.56 -1.00
CA TYR A 86 12.37 -1.34 -1.49
C TYR A 86 11.40 -0.16 -1.60
N PRO A 87 10.20 -0.27 -2.23
CA PRO A 87 9.22 0.81 -2.22
C PRO A 87 8.86 1.30 -0.82
N ALA A 88 8.67 0.38 0.14
CA ALA A 88 8.34 0.73 1.52
C ALA A 88 9.50 1.45 2.23
N ARG A 89 10.74 0.98 2.03
CA ARG A 89 11.93 1.67 2.57
C ARG A 89 12.08 3.06 1.99
N LYS A 90 11.92 3.19 0.67
CA LYS A 90 12.03 4.47 -0.03
C LYS A 90 10.95 5.45 0.41
N PHE A 91 9.71 4.96 0.56
CA PHE A 91 8.61 5.73 1.15
C PHE A 91 8.99 6.27 2.52
N SER A 92 9.54 5.42 3.38
CA SER A 92 9.96 5.81 4.74
C SER A 92 11.10 6.82 4.75
N GLU A 93 12.09 6.70 3.85
CA GLU A 93 13.15 7.70 3.68
C GLU A 93 12.60 9.07 3.25
N VAL A 94 11.67 9.08 2.31
CA VAL A 94 11.10 10.31 1.71
C VAL A 94 10.17 11.03 2.67
N VAL A 95 9.33 10.27 3.39
CA VAL A 95 8.34 10.82 4.31
C VAL A 95 8.93 11.10 5.70
N GLY A 96 10.03 10.42 6.05
CA GLY A 96 10.57 10.39 7.42
C GLY A 96 9.83 9.40 8.33
N ALA A 97 9.25 8.35 7.75
CA ALA A 97 8.52 7.30 8.45
C ALA A 97 9.43 6.13 8.86
N MET A 98 8.91 5.22 9.69
CA MET A 98 9.60 3.97 10.01
C MET A 98 9.26 2.89 8.98
N ALA A 99 10.22 2.02 8.68
CA ALA A 99 10.00 0.85 7.83
C ALA A 99 10.41 -0.43 8.56
N ALA A 100 9.53 -1.42 8.56
CA ALA A 100 9.87 -2.79 8.92
C ALA A 100 9.80 -3.67 7.67
N THR A 101 10.95 -3.87 7.03
CA THR A 101 11.08 -4.69 5.81
C THR A 101 11.57 -6.09 6.16
N GLY A 102 10.93 -7.12 5.61
CA GLY A 102 11.33 -8.52 5.79
C GLY A 102 10.47 -9.26 6.82
N ARG A 103 11.07 -10.21 7.53
CA ARG A 103 10.33 -11.01 8.51
C ARG A 103 9.95 -10.15 9.71
N PHE A 104 8.66 -9.94 9.90
CA PHE A 104 8.13 -9.30 11.11
C PHE A 104 8.29 -10.23 12.33
N ILE A 105 8.87 -9.71 13.40
CA ILE A 105 9.05 -10.47 14.64
C ILE A 105 7.79 -10.32 15.50
N PRO A 106 7.17 -11.43 15.92
CA PRO A 106 6.05 -11.37 16.85
C PRO A 106 6.44 -10.65 18.15
N GLY A 107 5.64 -9.69 18.57
CA GLY A 107 5.87 -8.88 19.77
C GLY A 107 6.34 -7.45 19.47
N MET A 108 6.74 -7.13 18.24
CA MET A 108 7.28 -5.79 17.91
C MET A 108 6.32 -4.64 18.23
N LEU A 109 5.00 -4.86 18.24
CA LEU A 109 3.98 -3.84 18.56
C LEU A 109 3.32 -4.06 19.93
N THR A 110 3.58 -5.18 20.59
CA THR A 110 2.82 -5.62 21.78
C THR A 110 3.67 -5.88 23.02
N ASN A 111 4.98 -6.09 22.87
CA ASN A 111 5.88 -6.42 23.97
C ASN A 111 6.95 -5.33 24.19
N PRO A 112 6.76 -4.42 25.18
CA PRO A 112 7.75 -3.40 25.54
C PRO A 112 9.09 -3.97 26.03
N ALA A 113 9.12 -5.22 26.51
CA ALA A 113 10.32 -5.87 27.02
C ALA A 113 11.19 -6.49 25.92
N LEU A 114 10.88 -6.27 24.64
CA LEU A 114 11.79 -6.58 23.54
C LEU A 114 13.00 -5.64 23.59
N ASN A 115 14.06 -6.14 24.23
CA ASN A 115 15.31 -5.43 24.48
C ASN A 115 16.03 -5.00 23.19
N GLU A 116 16.66 -3.83 23.22
CA GLU A 116 17.47 -3.20 22.15
C GLU A 116 18.66 -4.04 21.63
N THR A 117 18.99 -5.16 22.28
CA THR A 117 20.17 -5.99 21.96
C THR A 117 19.96 -6.87 20.72
N SER A 118 18.71 -7.17 20.37
CA SER A 118 18.37 -7.77 19.08
C SER A 118 18.07 -6.65 18.10
N LEU A 119 18.39 -6.82 16.81
CA LEU A 119 18.10 -5.89 15.71
C LEU A 119 16.62 -5.45 15.56
N ASN A 120 15.74 -5.84 16.49
CA ASN A 120 14.30 -5.64 16.46
C ASN A 120 13.84 -4.94 17.74
N LYS A 121 13.61 -3.64 17.59
CA LYS A 121 13.12 -2.73 18.62
C LYS A 121 11.59 -2.86 18.76
N TYR A 122 11.07 -2.70 19.97
CA TYR A 122 9.65 -2.42 20.20
C TYR A 122 9.29 -1.05 19.57
N ILE A 123 8.21 -1.00 18.81
CA ILE A 123 7.79 0.20 18.08
C ILE A 123 6.34 0.51 18.44
N GLU A 124 6.07 1.77 18.77
CA GLU A 124 4.72 2.29 19.01
C GLU A 124 4.34 3.28 17.90
N PRO A 125 3.87 2.78 16.74
CA PRO A 125 3.36 3.65 15.71
C PRO A 125 1.93 4.09 16.00
N ASP A 126 1.57 5.29 15.56
CA ASP A 126 0.18 5.78 15.61
C ASP A 126 -0.64 5.23 14.43
N VAL A 127 0.02 4.77 13.36
CA VAL A 127 -0.63 4.17 12.18
C VAL A 127 0.31 3.19 11.49
N VAL A 128 -0.25 2.08 11.00
CA VAL A 128 0.50 1.05 10.25
C VAL A 128 0.01 0.97 8.80
N ILE A 129 0.95 0.90 7.87
CA ILE A 129 0.71 0.64 6.45
C ILE A 129 1.26 -0.75 6.12
N VAL A 130 0.41 -1.63 5.60
CA VAL A 130 0.75 -3.02 5.28
C VAL A 130 0.70 -3.26 3.78
N THR A 131 1.74 -3.86 3.19
CA THR A 131 1.76 -4.17 1.75
C THR A 131 0.87 -5.37 1.39
N ASP A 132 0.83 -6.41 2.22
CA ASP A 132 -0.03 -7.56 1.93
C ASP A 132 -0.64 -8.13 3.22
N PRO A 133 -1.97 -8.05 3.38
CA PRO A 133 -2.65 -8.63 4.53
C PRO A 133 -2.40 -10.12 4.77
N ILE A 134 -2.12 -10.90 3.72
CA ILE A 134 -1.88 -12.34 3.86
C ILE A 134 -0.47 -12.59 4.41
N GLY A 135 0.55 -11.98 3.80
CA GLY A 135 1.94 -12.12 4.24
C GLY A 135 2.22 -11.47 5.61
N ASP A 136 1.56 -10.35 5.88
CA ASP A 136 1.80 -9.52 7.07
C ASP A 136 0.68 -9.65 8.11
N ALA A 137 -0.05 -10.78 8.11
CA ALA A 137 -1.17 -11.03 9.02
C ALA A 137 -0.80 -10.89 10.50
N GLN A 138 0.47 -11.15 10.86
CA GLN A 138 0.96 -10.96 12.22
C GLN A 138 0.92 -9.48 12.65
N VAL A 139 1.27 -8.57 11.75
CA VAL A 139 1.25 -7.12 11.98
C VAL A 139 -0.18 -6.67 12.22
N ILE A 140 -1.12 -7.13 11.39
CA ILE A 140 -2.54 -6.78 11.51
C ILE A 140 -3.09 -7.24 12.87
N ARG A 141 -2.76 -8.47 13.30
CA ARG A 141 -3.21 -8.99 14.60
C ARG A 141 -2.68 -8.16 15.77
N GLU A 142 -1.40 -7.82 15.75
CA GLU A 142 -0.80 -7.01 16.81
C GLU A 142 -1.28 -5.56 16.78
N ALA A 143 -1.47 -4.96 15.60
CA ALA A 143 -2.02 -3.63 15.45
C ALA A 143 -3.44 -3.54 16.06
N VAL A 144 -4.30 -4.54 15.80
CA VAL A 144 -5.63 -4.63 16.43
C VAL A 144 -5.53 -4.75 17.94
N GLN A 145 -4.61 -5.57 18.46
CA GLN A 145 -4.43 -5.76 19.89
C GLN A 145 -3.96 -4.47 20.59
N SER A 146 -3.11 -3.68 19.93
CA SER A 146 -2.61 -2.40 20.41
C SER A 146 -3.56 -1.21 20.07
N GLY A 147 -4.65 -1.45 19.34
CA GLY A 147 -5.63 -0.41 18.95
C GLY A 147 -5.10 0.58 17.90
N ILE A 148 -4.12 0.17 17.09
CA ILE A 148 -3.47 1.00 16.09
C ILE A 148 -4.23 0.89 14.75
N PRO A 149 -4.64 2.01 14.12
CA PRO A 149 -5.31 1.98 12.83
C PRO A 149 -4.40 1.40 11.74
N THR A 150 -4.99 0.53 10.91
CA THR A 150 -4.27 -0.24 9.89
C THR A 150 -4.77 0.10 8.48
N ILE A 151 -3.84 0.55 7.64
CA ILE A 151 -4.03 0.75 6.20
C ILE A 151 -3.38 -0.41 5.47
N ALA A 152 -4.04 -1.00 4.46
CA ALA A 152 -3.44 -2.08 3.71
C ALA A 152 -3.66 -2.01 2.20
N LEU A 153 -2.62 -2.40 1.45
CA LEU A 153 -2.70 -2.65 0.02
C LEU A 153 -3.31 -4.04 -0.23
N CYS A 154 -4.50 -4.07 -0.83
CA CYS A 154 -5.28 -5.29 -0.99
C CYS A 154 -5.50 -5.62 -2.46
N ASP A 155 -5.11 -6.82 -2.84
CA ASP A 155 -5.43 -7.44 -4.11
C ASP A 155 -6.77 -8.21 -3.99
N THR A 156 -7.30 -8.72 -5.10
CA THR A 156 -8.64 -9.32 -5.20
C THR A 156 -8.85 -10.51 -4.27
N ASN A 157 -7.78 -11.22 -3.91
CA ASN A 157 -7.81 -12.39 -3.04
C ASN A 157 -7.62 -12.06 -1.55
N ASN A 158 -7.34 -10.80 -1.19
CA ASN A 158 -7.16 -10.42 0.22
C ASN A 158 -8.51 -10.34 0.94
N SER A 159 -8.51 -10.57 2.26
CA SER A 159 -9.64 -10.24 3.13
C SER A 159 -9.40 -8.88 3.78
N LEU A 160 -10.48 -8.14 3.99
CA LEU A 160 -10.53 -6.81 4.57
C LEU A 160 -10.78 -6.85 6.08
N ARG A 161 -10.81 -8.05 6.69
CA ARG A 161 -11.00 -8.20 8.13
C ARG A 161 -9.85 -7.51 8.87
N ASN A 162 -10.21 -6.68 9.86
CA ASN A 162 -9.28 -5.94 10.71
C ASN A 162 -8.41 -4.91 9.96
N ILE A 163 -8.91 -4.42 8.84
CA ILE A 163 -8.26 -3.35 8.06
C ILE A 163 -9.20 -2.15 8.06
N ASP A 164 -8.73 -1.02 8.55
CA ASP A 164 -9.55 0.19 8.69
C ASP A 164 -9.65 0.93 7.36
N LEU A 165 -8.55 0.99 6.60
CA LEU A 165 -8.51 1.61 5.29
C LEU A 165 -7.86 0.71 4.25
N VAL A 166 -8.59 0.47 3.18
CA VAL A 166 -8.19 -0.45 2.11
C VAL A 166 -7.82 0.36 0.87
N ILE A 167 -6.63 0.10 0.34
CA ILE A 167 -6.19 0.58 -0.97
C ILE A 167 -6.24 -0.61 -1.94
N PRO A 168 -7.24 -0.69 -2.84
CA PRO A 168 -7.37 -1.78 -3.77
C PRO A 168 -6.28 -1.65 -4.85
N THR A 169 -5.34 -2.58 -4.89
CA THR A 169 -4.23 -2.56 -5.85
C THR A 169 -3.63 -3.95 -6.01
N ASN A 170 -2.98 -4.18 -7.15
CA ASN A 170 -2.03 -5.27 -7.29
C ASN A 170 -0.89 -5.14 -6.27
N ASN A 171 -0.83 -6.04 -5.29
CA ASN A 171 0.23 -6.07 -4.27
C ASN A 171 1.34 -7.11 -4.55
N LYS A 172 1.40 -7.63 -5.78
CA LYS A 172 2.38 -8.62 -6.24
C LYS A 172 3.33 -8.06 -7.30
N GLY A 173 2.84 -7.16 -8.14
CA GLY A 173 3.63 -6.54 -9.20
C GLY A 173 4.66 -5.56 -8.64
N ARG A 174 5.91 -5.65 -9.12
CA ARG A 174 6.98 -4.72 -8.76
C ARG A 174 6.59 -3.27 -9.06
N LYS A 175 6.24 -3.00 -10.33
CA LYS A 175 5.85 -1.66 -10.80
C LYS A 175 4.61 -1.13 -10.09
N ALA A 176 3.62 -2.00 -9.84
CA ALA A 176 2.39 -1.62 -9.16
C ALA A 176 2.67 -1.16 -7.72
N LEU A 177 3.49 -1.89 -6.96
CA LEU A 177 3.88 -1.51 -5.61
C LEU A 177 4.68 -0.20 -5.59
N SER A 178 5.67 -0.07 -6.47
CA SER A 178 6.47 1.16 -6.61
C SER A 178 5.58 2.36 -6.90
N MET A 179 4.64 2.23 -7.83
CA MET A 179 3.71 3.29 -8.20
C MET A 179 2.81 3.70 -7.03
N VAL A 180 2.24 2.73 -6.29
CA VAL A 180 1.34 3.04 -5.17
C VAL A 180 2.09 3.71 -4.01
N TYR A 181 3.27 3.23 -3.64
CA TYR A 181 4.08 3.87 -2.60
C TYR A 181 4.56 5.25 -3.03
N TYR A 182 4.94 5.42 -4.29
CA TYR A 182 5.30 6.73 -4.86
C TYR A 182 4.14 7.72 -4.75
N LEU A 183 2.93 7.33 -5.20
CA LEU A 183 1.75 8.19 -5.16
C LEU A 183 1.34 8.54 -3.73
N LEU A 184 1.41 7.58 -2.80
CA LEU A 184 1.16 7.84 -1.39
C LEU A 184 2.15 8.86 -0.80
N ALA A 185 3.45 8.70 -1.07
CA ALA A 185 4.47 9.66 -0.61
C ALA A 185 4.27 11.04 -1.24
N LYS A 186 4.09 11.10 -2.56
CA LYS A 186 3.88 12.33 -3.32
C LYS A 186 2.67 13.11 -2.79
N GLU A 187 1.54 12.43 -2.63
CA GLU A 187 0.31 13.06 -2.17
C GLU A 187 0.39 13.51 -0.71
N MET A 188 0.99 12.68 0.15
CA MET A 188 1.21 13.03 1.55
C MET A 188 2.12 14.25 1.72
N LEU A 189 3.22 14.32 0.96
CA LEU A 189 4.13 15.47 0.97
C LEU A 189 3.48 16.72 0.36
N ARG A 190 2.68 16.55 -0.71
CA ARG A 190 1.89 17.64 -1.31
C ARG A 190 0.97 18.30 -0.29
N ILE A 191 0.27 17.51 0.53
CA ILE A 191 -0.60 18.02 1.60
C ILE A 191 0.21 18.75 2.68
N ARG A 192 1.42 18.27 2.99
CA ARG A 192 2.35 18.94 3.92
C ARG A 192 3.06 20.17 3.32
N GLY A 193 2.81 20.50 2.06
CA GLY A 193 3.45 21.63 1.36
C GLY A 193 4.90 21.38 0.94
N ILE A 194 5.37 20.13 0.98
CA ILE A 194 6.71 19.73 0.57
C ILE A 194 6.64 19.21 -0.86
N THR A 195 7.49 19.76 -1.75
CA THR A 195 7.55 19.29 -3.13
C THR A 195 8.56 18.15 -3.25
N MET A 196 8.15 17.04 -3.86
CA MET A 196 8.98 15.88 -4.16
C MET A 196 9.47 15.96 -5.60
N SER A 197 10.78 15.79 -5.82
CA SER A 197 11.41 15.76 -7.15
C SER A 197 11.68 14.35 -7.69
N LEU A 198 11.25 13.33 -6.95
CA LEU A 198 11.47 11.93 -7.29
C LEU A 198 10.45 11.44 -8.32
N THR A 199 10.85 10.41 -9.06
CA THR A 199 10.05 9.73 -10.08
C THR A 199 9.56 8.37 -9.57
N PRO A 200 8.55 7.76 -10.21
CA PRO A 200 8.13 6.40 -9.89
C PRO A 200 9.26 5.37 -10.03
N GLU A 201 10.21 5.62 -10.94
CA GLU A 201 11.36 4.75 -11.21
C GLU A 201 12.32 4.68 -10.02
N ASP A 202 12.46 5.77 -9.26
CA ASP A 202 13.27 5.82 -8.03
C ASP A 202 12.72 4.91 -6.90
N PHE A 203 11.49 4.42 -7.06
CA PHE A 203 10.83 3.47 -6.16
C PHE A 203 10.87 2.04 -6.70
N GLU A 204 11.40 1.79 -7.90
CA GLU A 204 11.61 0.45 -8.44
C GLU A 204 12.91 -0.18 -7.93
N THR A 205 12.90 -1.51 -7.73
CA THR A 205 14.15 -2.25 -7.52
C THR A 205 14.83 -2.50 -8.85
N ASP A 206 16.15 -2.27 -8.90
CA ASP A 206 17.03 -2.73 -10.00
C ASP A 206 17.17 -4.26 -10.06
N ILE A 207 16.70 -4.96 -9.02
CA ILE A 207 16.76 -6.42 -8.85
C ILE A 207 15.47 -7.07 -9.36
#